data_AF-A0A1I6AU65-F1
#
_entry.id   AF-A0A1I6AU65-F1
#
_cell.length_a   1.000
_cell.length_b   1.000
_cell.length_c   1.000
_cell.angle_alpha   90.00
_cell.angle_beta   90.00
_cell.angle_gamma   90.00
#
_symmetry.space_group_name_H-M   'P 1'
#
loop_
_entity.id
_entity.type
_entity.pdbx_description
1 polymer ?
#
loop_
_entity_poly.entity_id
_entity_poly.type
_entity_poly.pdbx_seq_one_letter_code
_entity_poly.pdbx_strand_id
1 'polypeptide(L)' 'MKRTGTVLMFIGAVMLGIFMFADLTMDFGLWITGFLVSMVVAISGTVMLIIYLARGIKADKASKNDFE' A
#
# COMPACT_ATOMS: atom_id res chain seq x y z
N MET A 1 8.99 -0.40 -10.58
CA MET A 1 8.13 0.31 -9.61
C MET A 1 6.85 -0.43 -9.20
N LYS A 2 6.25 -1.36 -9.98
CA LYS A 2 5.11 -2.22 -9.53
C LYS A 2 5.39 -2.94 -8.20
N ARG A 3 6.59 -3.52 -8.09
CA ARG A 3 7.04 -4.25 -6.89
C ARG A 3 7.04 -3.37 -5.64
N THR A 4 7.48 -2.11 -5.74
CA THR A 4 7.58 -1.20 -4.61
C THR A 4 6.22 -0.89 -3.97
N GLY A 5 5.20 -0.58 -4.77
CA GLY A 5 3.84 -0.34 -4.25
C GLY A 5 3.21 -1.60 -3.63
N THR A 6 3.47 -2.77 -4.24
CA THR A 6 3.01 -4.06 -3.70
C THR A 6 3.68 -4.40 -2.37
N VAL A 7 4.99 -4.17 -2.27
CA VAL A 7 5.77 -4.40 -1.04
C VAL A 7 5.33 -3.44 0.08
N LEU A 8 5.12 -2.16 -0.23
CA LEU A 8 4.60 -1.18 0.74
C LEU A 8 3.22 -1.56 1.27
N MET A 9 2.31 -1.97 0.38
CA MET A 9 0.97 -2.44 0.76
C MET A 9 1.07 -3.70 1.64
N PHE A 10 1.93 -4.66 1.27
CA PHE A 10 2.13 -5.89 2.02
C PHE A 10 2.68 -5.62 3.43
N ILE A 11 3.72 -4.79 3.54
CA ILE A 11 4.32 -4.42 4.83
C ILE A 11 3.29 -3.70 5.71
N GLY A 12 2.54 -2.74 5.15
CA GLY A 12 1.49 -2.04 5.88
C GLY A 12 0.40 -2.98 6.40
N ALA A 13 -0.06 -3.92 5.57
CA ALA A 13 -1.08 -4.90 5.96
C ALA A 13 -0.58 -5.87 7.04
N VAL A 14 0.68 -6.33 6.94
CA VAL A 14 1.29 -7.18 7.96
C VAL A 14 1.45 -6.43 9.29
N MET A 15 1.91 -5.17 9.25
CA MET A 15 2.01 -4.36 10.47
C MET A 15 0.65 -4.13 11.12
N LEU A 16 -0.39 -3.83 10.35
CA LEU A 16 -1.76 -3.70 10.87
C LEU A 16 -2.22 -5.00 11.52
N GLY A 17 -1.97 -6.14 10.89
CA GLY A 17 -2.28 -7.45 11.45
C GLY A 17 -1.55 -7.71 12.77
N ILE A 18 -0.28 -7.35 12.87
CA ILE A 18 0.50 -7.48 14.11
C ILE A 18 -0.10 -6.60 15.20
N PHE A 19 -0.38 -5.32 14.93
CA PHE A 19 -0.97 -4.44 15.93
C PHE A 19 -2.38 -4.87 16.37
N MET A 20 -3.14 -5.52 15.49
CA MET A 20 -4.52 -5.91 15.79
C MET A 20 -4.64 -7.28 16.48
N PHE A 21 -3.75 -8.23 16.16
CA PHE A 21 -3.87 -9.63 16.59
C PHE A 21 -2.72 -10.13 17.46
N ALA A 22 -1.57 -9.44 17.50
CA ALA A 22 -0.53 -9.78 18.46
C ALA A 22 -0.90 -9.17 19.81
N ASP A 23 -0.79 -9.98 20.86
CA ASP A 23 -0.99 -9.54 22.25
C ASP A 23 0.24 -8.75 22.71
N LEU A 24 0.38 -7.54 22.14
CA LEU A 24 1.48 -6.63 22.39
C LEU A 24 1.24 -5.94 23.73
N THR A 25 1.97 -6.36 24.76
CA THR A 25 2.06 -5.66 26.04
C THR A 25 2.87 -4.37 25.85
N MET A 26 2.27 -3.35 25.24
CA MET A 26 2.85 -2.01 25.10
C MET A 26 1.87 -0.95 25.59
N ASP A 27 2.40 0.22 25.94
CA ASP A 27 1.58 1.37 26.34
C ASP A 27 0.61 1.76 25.21
N PHE A 28 -0.63 2.12 25.58
CA PHE A 28 -1.68 2.45 24.62
C PHE A 28 -1.27 3.56 23.64
N GLY A 29 -0.52 4.56 24.11
CA GLY A 29 -0.02 5.65 23.26
C GLY A 29 0.96 5.17 22.20
N LEU A 30 1.81 4.21 22.57
CA LEU A 30 2.77 3.58 21.68
C LEU A 30 2.08 2.65 20.67
N TRP A 31 1.07 1.90 21.10
CA TRP A 31 0.25 1.03 20.25
C TRP A 31 -0.52 1.82 19.19
N ILE A 32 -1.28 2.84 19.61
CA ILE A 32 -2.11 3.65 18.69
C ILE A 32 -1.24 4.39 17.67
N THR A 33 -0.06 4.87 18.07
CA THR A 33 0.87 5.56 17.17
C THR A 33 1.40 4.61 16.11
N GLY A 34 1.83 3.41 16.50
CA GLY A 34 2.29 2.38 15.57
C GLY A 34 1.19 1.93 14.60
N PHE A 35 -0.03 1.77 15.13
CA PHE A 35 -1.21 1.45 14.33
C PHE A 35 -1.51 2.52 13.27
N LEU A 36 -1.55 3.80 13.65
CA LEU A 36 -1.79 4.91 12.71
C LEU A 36 -0.71 5.00 11.63
N VAL A 37 0.56 4.83 11.99
CA VAL A 37 1.67 4.80 11.02
C VAL A 37 1.46 3.66 10.02
N SER A 38 1.10 2.46 10.49
CA SER A 38 0.86 1.32 9.62
C SER A 38 -0.31 1.53 8.65
N MET A 39 -1.38 2.23 9.07
CA MET A 39 -2.46 2.66 8.18
C MET A 39 -1.96 3.57 7.06
N VAL A 40 -1.16 4.59 7.38
CA VAL A 40 -0.63 5.54 6.38
C VAL A 40 0.25 4.82 5.36
N VAL A 41 1.08 3.86 5.81
CA VAL A 41 1.93 3.06 4.94
C VAL A 41 1.09 2.19 3.99
N ALA A 42 0.05 1.52 4.52
CA ALA A 42 -0.85 0.69 3.71
C ALA A 42 -1.63 1.51 2.66
N ILE A 43 -2.13 2.69 3.06
CA ILE A 43 -2.82 3.63 2.16
C ILE A 43 -1.86 4.09 1.06
N SER A 44 -0.63 4.47 1.43
CA SER A 44 0.38 4.94 0.47
C SER A 44 0.74 3.86 -0.56
N GLY A 45 0.89 2.60 -0.12
CA GLY A 45 1.09 1.46 -1.01
C GLY A 45 -0.08 1.26 -1.98
N THR A 46 -1.32 1.37 -1.47
CA THR A 46 -2.55 1.26 -2.26
C THR A 46 -2.66 2.36 -3.32
N VAL A 47 -2.44 3.62 -2.94
CA VAL A 47 -2.48 4.77 -3.86
C VAL A 47 -1.44 4.61 -4.97
N MET A 48 -0.22 4.17 -4.63
CA MET A 48 0.82 3.93 -5.62
C MET A 48 0.42 2.85 -6.63
N LEU A 49 -0.24 1.78 -6.19
CA LEU A 49 -0.76 0.73 -7.07
C LEU A 49 -1.89 1.23 -7.96
N ILE A 50 -2.81 2.05 -7.44
CA ILE A 50 -3.89 2.66 -8.23
C ILE A 50 -3.31 3.56 -9.32
N ILE A 51 -2.36 4.44 -8.99
CA ILE A 51 -1.69 5.30 -9.97
C ILE A 51 -0.98 4.45 -11.03
N TYR A 52 -0.32 3.38 -10.60
CA TYR A 52 0.35 2.47 -11.52
C TYR A 52 -0.66 1.82 -12.48
N LEU A 53 -1.79 1.33 -11.97
CA LEU A 53 -2.83 0.70 -12.77
C LEU A 53 -3.43 1.71 -13.77
N ALA A 54 -3.69 2.94 -13.34
CA ALA A 54 -4.15 4.01 -14.22
C ALA A 54 -3.13 4.36 -15.32
N ARG A 55 -1.83 4.41 -15.00
CA ARG A 55 -0.77 4.62 -15.99
C ARG A 55 -0.65 3.45 -16.96
N GLY A 56 -0.81 2.22 -16.47
CA GLY A 56 -0.83 1.00 -17.29
C GLY A 56 -1.96 1.04 -18.32
N ILE A 57 -3.19 1.35 -17.90
CA ILE A 57 -4.35 1.45 -18.79
C ILE A 57 -4.15 2.55 -19.85
N LYS A 58 -3.58 3.71 -19.46
CA LYS A 58 -3.29 4.79 -20.42
C LYS A 58 -2.24 4.38 -21.44
N ALA A 59 -1.18 3.70 -21.01
CA ALA A 59 -0.13 3.20 -21.91
C ALA A 59 -0.67 2.13 -22.87
N ASP A 60 -1.54 1.24 -22.39
CA ASP A 60 -2.16 0.19 -23.19
C ASP A 60 -3.12 0.77 -24.24
N LYS A 61 -3.88 1.82 -23.88
CA LYS A 61 -4.71 2.57 -24.84
C LYS A 61 -3.88 3.34 -25.88
N ALA A 62 -2.77 3.94 -25.49
CA ALA A 62 -1.89 4.65 -26.41
C ALA A 62 -1.22 3.69 -27.41
N SER A 63 -0.73 2.55 -26.93
CA SER A 63 -0.13 1.50 -27.77
C SER A 63 -1.09 0.96 -28.83
N LYS A 64 -2.40 0.98 -28.58
CA LYS A 64 -3.40 0.45 -29.52
C LYS A 64 -3.77 1.44 -30.63
N ASN A 65 -3.52 2.74 -30.43
CA ASN A 65 -3.77 3.79 -31.41
C ASN A 65 -2.58 4.05 -32.36
N ASP A 66 -1.38 3.55 -32.06
CA ASP A 66 -0.19 3.69 -32.94
C ASP A 66 -0.16 2.64 -34.08
N PHE A 67 -1.12 1.70 -34.11
CA PHE A 67 -1.23 0.66 -35.14
C PHE A 67 -2.48 0.80 -36.04
N GLU A 68 -3.23 1.90 -35.94
CA GLU A 68 -4.27 2.28 -36.91
C GLU A 68 -3.77 3.33 -37.91
#